data_AF-A0A6B2JJD0-F1
#
_entry.id   AF-A0A6B2JJD0-F1
#
_cell.length_a   1.000
_cell.length_b   1.000
_cell.length_c   1.000
_cell.angle_alpha   90.00
_cell.angle_beta   90.00
_cell.angle_gamma   90.00
#
_symmetry.space_group_name_H-M   'P 1'
#
loop_
_entity.id
_entity.type
_entity.pdbx_description
1 polymer ?
#
loop_
_entity_poly.entity_id
_entity_poly.type
_entity_poly.pdbx_seq_one_letter_code
_entity_poly.pdbx_strand_id
1 'polypeptide(L)'
;MSPTRLSMSAPDALRLARGRPQSRWPAPASAEDRLAPDCRPVFIPSFHIAPDEPVFAIGSCFARHIEATLAEAGQPAPMLSFALPAEEQARFGAARQPAGLLNKYTPASMLEELTMALDGGDSGQEFVVPHGEGWIDLSLNASYPVSQARAMARRAEISALFAHALRSCRVAIVTLGLIESWLDEETGRVLTIAPPPPLVAAHPGRFTFFRPAPTEVIAQVEAVLRLIHGARGRRGSGRC
;
A
#
# COMPACT_ATOMS: atom_id res chain seq x y z
N MET A 1 3.57 26.86 15.56
CA MET A 1 4.73 26.06 15.08
C MET A 1 4.19 25.06 14.06
N SER A 2 4.60 25.13 12.79
CA SER A 2 4.28 24.07 11.83
C SER A 2 4.88 22.76 12.34
N PRO A 3 4.15 21.64 12.33
CA PRO A 3 4.71 20.38 12.82
C PRO A 3 5.94 20.00 12.00
N THR A 4 7.09 19.90 12.66
CA THR A 4 8.36 19.49 12.03
C THR A 4 8.37 17.97 11.83
N ARG A 5 9.06 17.50 10.79
CA ARG A 5 9.33 16.08 10.57
C ARG A 5 9.93 15.45 11.83
N LEU A 6 9.38 14.33 12.25
CA LEU A 6 9.89 13.56 13.40
C LEU A 6 10.59 12.31 12.87
N SER A 7 11.82 12.06 13.35
CA SER A 7 12.64 10.92 12.94
C SER A 7 13.30 10.28 14.16
N MET A 8 13.46 8.96 14.15
CA MET A 8 14.20 8.22 15.18
C MET A 8 14.64 6.84 14.68
N SER A 9 15.55 6.20 15.43
CA SER A 9 16.01 4.84 15.13
C SER A 9 14.87 3.82 15.20
N ALA A 10 14.93 2.77 14.37
CA ALA A 10 13.96 1.68 14.43
C ALA A 10 13.86 1.01 15.82
N PRO A 11 14.96 0.71 16.53
CA PRO A 11 14.89 0.19 17.90
C PRO A 11 14.11 1.09 18.87
N ASP A 12 14.31 2.40 18.79
CA ASP A 12 13.63 3.34 19.70
C ASP A 12 12.15 3.50 19.37
N ALA A 13 11.79 3.55 18.08
CA ALA A 13 10.39 3.57 17.65
C ALA A 13 9.64 2.31 18.14
N LEU A 14 10.24 1.12 17.94
CA LEU A 14 9.65 -0.15 18.40
C LEU A 14 9.52 -0.22 19.92
N ARG A 15 10.52 0.28 20.67
CA ARG A 15 10.48 0.37 22.13
C ARG A 15 9.36 1.29 22.62
N LEU A 16 9.23 2.48 22.01
CA LEU A 16 8.19 3.44 22.34
C LEU A 16 6.78 2.89 22.06
N ALA A 17 6.57 2.23 20.92
CA ALA A 17 5.28 1.64 20.56
C ALA A 17 4.85 0.55 21.57
N ARG A 18 5.78 -0.31 22.02
CA ARG A 18 5.48 -1.35 23.02
C ARG A 18 5.06 -0.78 24.38
N GLY A 19 5.66 0.34 24.78
CA GLY A 19 5.38 1.01 26.05
C GLY A 19 4.10 1.87 26.06
N ARG A 20 3.38 1.96 24.93
CA ARG A 20 2.21 2.85 24.78
C ARG A 20 0.97 2.06 24.36
N PRO A 21 0.19 1.52 25.32
CA PRO A 21 -1.08 0.85 25.01
C PRO A 21 -2.04 1.70 24.17
N GLN A 22 -1.98 3.03 24.31
CA GLN A 22 -2.78 3.98 23.53
C GLN A 22 -2.38 4.07 22.06
N SER A 23 -1.25 3.49 21.64
CA SER A 23 -0.87 3.38 20.23
C SER A 23 -1.69 2.32 19.48
N ARG A 24 -2.54 1.58 20.19
CA ARG A 24 -3.49 0.63 19.60
C ARG A 24 -4.84 1.31 19.49
N TRP A 25 -5.52 1.08 18.37
CA TRP A 25 -6.89 1.57 18.22
C TRP A 25 -7.76 0.96 19.33
N PRO A 26 -8.48 1.78 20.12
CA PRO A 26 -9.42 1.26 21.09
C PRO A 26 -10.56 0.60 20.31
N ALA A 27 -10.60 -0.74 20.31
CA ALA A 27 -11.73 -1.48 19.76
C ALA A 27 -12.95 -1.24 20.66
N PRO A 28 -14.05 -0.64 20.18
CA PRO A 28 -15.34 -0.78 20.85
C PRO A 28 -15.86 -2.22 20.66
N ALA A 29 -16.92 -2.57 21.40
CA ALA A 29 -17.63 -3.84 21.19
C ALA A 29 -18.32 -3.90 19.80
N SER A 30 -18.74 -2.76 19.24
CA SER A 30 -19.16 -2.62 17.84
C SER A 30 -19.08 -1.16 17.35
N ALA A 31 -19.06 -0.95 16.02
CA ALA A 31 -19.13 0.38 15.39
C ALA A 31 -20.57 0.91 15.26
N GLU A 32 -21.56 0.05 15.47
CA GLU A 32 -22.99 0.27 15.23
C GLU A 32 -23.59 1.31 16.19
N ASP A 33 -23.17 1.28 17.46
CA ASP A 33 -23.66 2.18 18.51
C ASP A 33 -23.37 3.67 18.24
N ARG A 34 -22.46 3.97 17.31
CA ARG A 34 -22.05 5.34 16.96
C ARG A 34 -22.90 5.99 15.86
N LEU A 35 -23.73 5.21 15.16
CA LEU A 35 -24.46 5.65 13.96
C LEU A 35 -25.99 5.68 14.16
N ALA A 36 -26.47 5.38 15.36
CA ALA A 36 -27.89 5.47 15.71
C ALA A 36 -28.33 6.95 15.90
N PRO A 37 -29.56 7.32 15.51
CA PRO A 37 -30.64 6.49 14.95
C PRO A 37 -30.72 6.51 13.41
N ASP A 38 -29.61 6.36 12.68
CA ASP A 38 -29.46 6.45 11.22
C ASP A 38 -29.07 7.87 10.74
N CYS A 39 -27.75 8.11 10.64
CA CYS A 39 -27.20 9.28 9.98
C CYS A 39 -26.79 8.90 8.54
N ARG A 40 -27.67 9.17 7.56
CA ARG A 40 -27.36 8.96 6.15
C ARG A 40 -26.93 10.26 5.48
N PRO A 41 -25.73 10.32 4.87
CA PRO A 41 -25.38 11.43 4.00
C PRO A 41 -26.29 11.46 2.77
N VAL A 42 -26.68 12.67 2.34
CA VAL A 42 -27.31 12.91 1.03
C VAL A 42 -26.19 13.06 0.00
N PHE A 43 -26.20 12.23 -1.05
CA PHE A 43 -25.21 12.27 -2.11
C PHE A 43 -25.78 12.91 -3.38
N ILE A 44 -25.16 13.99 -3.86
CA ILE A 44 -25.39 14.57 -5.19
C ILE A 44 -24.06 14.53 -5.94
N PRO A 45 -23.70 13.39 -6.56
CA PRO A 45 -22.40 13.25 -7.20
C PRO A 45 -22.32 14.10 -8.47
N SER A 46 -21.17 14.71 -8.73
CA SER A 46 -20.90 15.50 -9.95
C SER A 46 -20.44 14.64 -11.14
N PHE A 47 -20.32 13.33 -10.94
CA PHE A 47 -19.89 12.36 -11.96
C PHE A 47 -20.66 11.05 -11.80
N HIS A 48 -20.66 10.25 -12.86
CA HIS A 48 -21.26 8.91 -12.87
C HIS A 48 -20.16 7.86 -13.06
N ILE A 49 -20.41 6.64 -12.59
CA ILE A 49 -19.59 5.45 -12.81
C ILE A 49 -20.45 4.49 -13.64
N ALA A 50 -19.98 4.08 -14.83
CA ALA A 50 -20.73 3.15 -15.66
C ALA A 50 -20.66 1.72 -15.07
N PRO A 51 -21.68 0.87 -15.23
CA PRO A 51 -21.74 -0.45 -14.58
C PRO A 51 -20.55 -1.39 -14.87
N ASP A 52 -19.92 -1.26 -16.04
CA ASP A 52 -18.79 -2.07 -16.50
C ASP A 52 -17.42 -1.38 -16.32
N GLU A 53 -17.41 -0.23 -15.65
CA GLU A 53 -16.22 0.61 -15.60
C GLU A 53 -15.23 0.15 -14.51
N PRO A 54 -14.00 -0.25 -14.84
CA PRO A 54 -13.12 -0.78 -13.82
C PRO A 54 -12.70 0.30 -12.79
N VAL A 55 -12.74 -0.07 -11.51
CA VAL A 55 -12.34 0.77 -10.36
C VAL A 55 -11.00 0.28 -9.80
N PHE A 56 -10.07 1.20 -9.65
CA PHE A 56 -8.80 0.96 -8.97
C PHE A 56 -8.86 1.52 -7.55
N ALA A 57 -8.50 0.73 -6.53
CA ALA A 57 -8.25 1.26 -5.21
C ALA A 57 -6.80 1.03 -4.76
N ILE A 58 -6.26 1.96 -3.97
CA ILE A 58 -4.96 1.83 -3.32
C ILE A 58 -5.06 2.32 -1.88
N GLY A 59 -4.45 1.59 -0.96
CA GLY A 59 -4.54 1.92 0.46
C GLY A 59 -4.41 0.72 1.38
N SER A 60 -5.05 0.85 2.54
CA SER A 60 -5.12 -0.20 3.56
C SER A 60 -6.08 -1.34 3.16
N CYS A 61 -6.33 -2.27 4.09
CA CYS A 61 -7.38 -3.28 3.93
C CYS A 61 -8.78 -2.69 3.67
N PHE A 62 -9.01 -1.40 3.95
CA PHE A 62 -10.26 -0.74 3.59
C PHE A 62 -10.40 -0.58 2.07
N ALA A 63 -9.32 -0.28 1.35
CA ALA A 63 -9.33 -0.25 -0.13
C ALA A 63 -9.73 -1.59 -0.72
N ARG A 64 -9.26 -2.70 -0.12
CA ARG A 64 -9.60 -4.07 -0.55
C ARG A 64 -11.08 -4.41 -0.31
N HIS A 65 -11.63 -3.97 0.82
CA HIS A 65 -13.07 -4.13 1.08
C HIS A 65 -13.91 -3.32 0.09
N ILE A 66 -13.53 -2.07 -0.21
CA ILE A 66 -14.22 -1.27 -1.23
C ILE A 66 -14.23 -1.99 -2.58
N GLU A 67 -13.08 -2.52 -3.02
CA GLU A 67 -13.00 -3.28 -4.26
C GLU A 67 -13.87 -4.53 -4.24
N ALA A 68 -13.86 -5.30 -3.14
CA ALA A 68 -14.67 -6.50 -3.01
C ALA A 68 -16.17 -6.17 -3.08
N THR A 69 -16.63 -5.16 -2.34
CA THR A 69 -18.03 -4.71 -2.36
C THR A 69 -18.45 -4.18 -3.73
N LEU A 70 -17.58 -3.43 -4.41
CA LEU A 70 -17.84 -2.95 -5.76
C LEU A 70 -17.91 -4.11 -6.77
N ALA A 71 -17.02 -5.09 -6.66
CA ALA A 71 -17.04 -6.30 -7.50
C ALA A 71 -18.31 -7.13 -7.30
N GLU A 72 -18.76 -7.31 -6.05
CA GLU A 72 -20.04 -7.95 -5.73
C GLU A 72 -21.24 -7.20 -6.31
N ALA A 73 -21.16 -5.86 -6.42
CA ALA A 73 -22.15 -5.02 -7.08
C ALA A 73 -22.03 -4.98 -8.62
N GLY A 74 -21.14 -5.78 -9.21
CA GLY A 74 -20.94 -5.89 -10.66
C GLY A 74 -19.86 -4.98 -11.25
N GLN A 75 -19.19 -4.18 -10.43
CA GLN A 75 -18.17 -3.24 -10.87
C GLN A 75 -16.79 -3.92 -10.94
N PRO A 76 -16.08 -3.96 -12.09
CA PRO A 76 -14.79 -4.63 -12.16
C PRO A 76 -13.73 -3.98 -11.26
N ALA A 77 -12.98 -4.77 -10.50
CA ALA A 77 -11.89 -4.31 -9.63
C ALA A 77 -10.59 -5.08 -9.94
N PRO A 78 -9.72 -4.58 -10.84
CA PRO A 78 -8.58 -5.35 -11.35
C PRO A 78 -7.62 -5.86 -10.29
N MET A 79 -7.43 -5.13 -9.19
CA MET A 79 -6.51 -5.53 -8.12
C MET A 79 -6.91 -6.85 -7.45
N LEU A 80 -8.18 -7.23 -7.51
CA LEU A 80 -8.68 -8.50 -6.96
C LEU A 80 -8.26 -9.72 -7.79
N SER A 81 -7.76 -9.52 -9.01
CA SER A 81 -7.18 -10.61 -9.82
C SER A 81 -5.82 -11.09 -9.30
N PHE A 82 -5.21 -10.35 -8.36
CA PHE A 82 -3.98 -10.81 -7.71
C PHE A 82 -4.24 -12.09 -6.92
N ALA A 83 -3.43 -13.12 -7.21
CA ALA A 83 -3.51 -14.41 -6.55
C ALA A 83 -2.14 -14.82 -6.01
N LEU A 84 -2.14 -15.58 -4.93
CA LEU A 84 -0.95 -16.19 -4.37
C LEU A 84 -0.95 -17.70 -4.65
N PRO A 85 0.21 -18.31 -4.93
CA PRO A 85 0.36 -19.75 -4.86
C PRO A 85 -0.10 -20.28 -3.49
N ALA A 86 -0.63 -21.50 -3.44
CA ALA A 86 -1.21 -22.07 -2.21
C ALA A 86 -0.24 -22.04 -1.01
N GLU A 87 1.05 -22.30 -1.25
CA GLU A 87 2.08 -22.24 -0.21
C GLU A 87 2.27 -20.81 0.32
N GLU A 88 2.32 -19.81 -0.56
CA GLU A 88 2.43 -18.41 -0.19
C GLU A 88 1.18 -17.93 0.56
N GLN A 89 -0.01 -18.36 0.11
CA GLN A 89 -1.28 -18.06 0.77
C GLN A 89 -1.31 -18.61 2.20
N ALA A 90 -0.80 -19.83 2.41
CA ALA A 90 -0.72 -20.42 3.74
C ALA A 90 0.19 -19.60 4.68
N ARG A 91 1.32 -19.08 4.17
CA ARG A 91 2.26 -18.22 4.93
C ARG A 91 1.71 -16.82 5.18
N PHE A 92 1.01 -16.24 4.21
CA PHE A 92 0.38 -14.92 4.35
C PHE A 92 -0.80 -14.97 5.34
N GLY A 93 -1.54 -16.07 5.32
CA GLY A 93 -2.66 -16.38 6.19
C GLY A 93 -3.84 -16.89 5.38
N ALA A 94 -4.22 -18.16 5.56
CA ALA A 94 -5.20 -18.85 4.71
C ALA A 94 -6.55 -18.13 4.56
N ALA A 95 -7.03 -17.44 5.61
CA ALA A 95 -8.29 -16.69 5.60
C ALA A 95 -8.18 -15.26 5.04
N ARG A 96 -6.97 -14.79 4.67
CA ARG A 96 -6.76 -13.44 4.15
C ARG A 96 -6.95 -13.40 2.64
N GLN A 97 -7.61 -12.34 2.16
CA GLN A 97 -7.67 -12.06 0.74
C GLN A 97 -6.26 -11.80 0.15
N PRO A 98 -5.84 -12.46 -0.94
CA PRO A 98 -4.50 -12.33 -1.50
C PRO A 98 -4.10 -10.89 -1.81
N ALA A 99 -5.02 -10.10 -2.37
CA ALA A 99 -4.81 -8.68 -2.68
C ALA A 99 -4.43 -7.84 -1.46
N GLY A 100 -4.71 -8.30 -0.23
CA GLY A 100 -4.27 -7.68 1.01
C GLY A 100 -2.74 -7.61 1.17
N LEU A 101 -1.99 -8.42 0.43
CA LEU A 101 -0.53 -8.32 0.35
C LEU A 101 -0.07 -7.00 -0.32
N LEU A 102 -0.92 -6.44 -1.18
CA LEU A 102 -0.66 -5.23 -1.98
C LEU A 102 -0.97 -3.91 -1.24
N ASN A 103 -1.42 -3.98 0.02
CA ASN A 103 -1.81 -2.78 0.77
C ASN A 103 -0.64 -1.79 0.90
N LYS A 104 -0.93 -0.50 0.72
CA LYS A 104 0.01 0.63 0.91
C LYS A 104 -0.64 1.63 1.86
N TYR A 105 -0.02 1.90 3.00
CA TYR A 105 -0.70 2.66 4.06
C TYR A 105 -0.41 4.16 4.04
N THR A 106 0.76 4.54 3.52
CA THR A 106 1.25 5.92 3.52
C THR A 106 1.37 6.44 2.09
N PRO A 107 1.16 7.76 1.84
CA PRO A 107 1.38 8.34 0.52
C PRO A 107 2.79 8.05 -0.04
N ALA A 108 3.82 8.03 0.82
CA ALA A 108 5.18 7.68 0.42
C ALA A 108 5.29 6.24 -0.12
N SER A 109 4.73 5.24 0.58
CA SER A 109 4.72 3.85 0.09
C SER A 109 3.88 3.67 -1.18
N MET A 110 2.83 4.48 -1.36
CA MET A 110 2.06 4.52 -2.60
C MET A 110 2.91 5.08 -3.74
N LEU A 111 3.68 6.15 -3.51
CA LEU A 111 4.55 6.73 -4.52
C LEU A 111 5.61 5.76 -5.02
N GLU A 112 6.25 5.00 -4.12
CA GLU A 112 7.20 3.95 -4.49
C GLU A 112 6.55 2.96 -5.47
N GLU A 113 5.40 2.38 -5.09
CA GLU A 113 4.74 1.36 -5.91
C GLU A 113 4.23 1.92 -7.24
N LEU A 114 3.60 3.10 -7.23
CA LEU A 114 3.07 3.71 -8.44
C LEU A 114 4.19 4.17 -9.39
N THR A 115 5.32 4.63 -8.85
CA THR A 115 6.48 5.00 -9.67
C THR A 115 7.06 3.77 -10.31
N MET A 116 7.36 2.71 -9.55
CA MET A 116 7.85 1.43 -10.10
C MET A 116 6.91 0.85 -11.17
N ALA A 117 5.59 0.90 -10.95
CA ALA A 117 4.63 0.37 -11.92
C ALA A 117 4.54 1.20 -13.23
N LEU A 118 4.86 2.49 -13.18
CA LEU A 118 4.76 3.39 -14.34
C LEU A 118 6.12 3.68 -15.00
N ASP A 119 7.22 3.48 -14.28
CA ASP A 119 8.60 3.59 -14.73
C ASP A 119 9.16 2.19 -15.00
N GLY A 120 9.16 1.78 -16.26
CA GLY A 120 9.58 0.44 -16.67
C GLY A 120 11.07 0.13 -16.46
N GLY A 121 11.87 1.06 -15.92
CA GLY A 121 13.27 0.87 -15.58
C GLY A 121 13.53 0.36 -14.16
N ASP A 122 12.58 0.50 -13.24
CA ASP A 122 12.74 0.14 -11.83
C ASP A 122 12.17 -1.25 -11.56
N SER A 123 13.04 -2.24 -11.32
CA SER A 123 12.63 -3.62 -11.02
C SER A 123 12.17 -3.82 -9.57
N GLY A 124 12.38 -2.83 -8.70
CA GLY A 124 12.13 -2.95 -7.26
C GLY A 124 13.08 -3.93 -6.54
N GLN A 125 14.21 -4.29 -7.15
CA GLN A 125 15.18 -5.25 -6.58
C GLN A 125 15.67 -4.82 -5.19
N GLU A 126 15.79 -3.51 -4.94
CA GLU A 126 16.25 -2.96 -3.66
C GLU A 126 15.31 -3.26 -2.48
N PHE A 127 14.02 -3.52 -2.75
CA PHE A 127 13.07 -3.96 -1.71
C PHE A 127 13.25 -5.43 -1.33
N VAL A 128 13.92 -6.23 -2.16
CA VAL A 128 14.07 -7.67 -1.99
C VAL A 128 15.35 -7.95 -1.22
N VAL A 129 15.22 -8.32 0.06
CA VAL A 129 16.36 -8.45 1.00
C VAL A 129 16.44 -9.87 1.59
N PRO A 130 17.65 -10.36 1.91
CA PRO A 130 17.82 -11.63 2.62
C PRO A 130 17.14 -11.61 3.99
N HIS A 131 16.42 -12.66 4.34
CA HIS A 131 15.81 -12.83 5.65
C HIS A 131 15.55 -14.31 5.97
N GLY A 132 16.20 -14.82 7.02
CA GLY A 132 16.17 -16.26 7.33
C GLY A 132 16.81 -17.06 6.20
N GLU A 133 16.13 -18.12 5.74
CA GLU A 133 16.59 -19.00 4.66
C GLU A 133 16.17 -18.53 3.25
N GLY A 134 15.61 -17.33 3.13
CA GLY A 134 15.14 -16.82 1.85
C GLY A 134 15.18 -15.32 1.76
N TRP A 135 14.24 -14.77 0.99
CA TRP A 135 14.17 -13.35 0.66
C TRP A 135 12.76 -12.83 0.94
N ILE A 136 12.69 -11.67 1.55
CA ILE A 136 11.44 -10.93 1.77
C ILE A 136 11.43 -9.69 0.91
N ASP A 137 10.24 -9.17 0.68
CA ASP A 137 10.01 -7.96 -0.09
C ASP A 137 9.42 -6.89 0.82
N LEU A 138 10.23 -5.88 1.14
CA LEU A 138 9.88 -4.81 2.09
C LEU A 138 8.86 -3.81 1.51
N SER A 139 8.55 -3.92 0.23
CA SER A 139 7.44 -3.18 -0.37
C SER A 139 6.08 -3.80 -0.04
N LEU A 140 5.98 -5.00 0.52
CA LEU A 140 4.69 -5.68 0.72
C LEU A 140 4.16 -5.56 2.15
N ASN A 141 2.86 -5.79 2.31
CA ASN A 141 2.16 -5.80 3.60
C ASN A 141 2.38 -7.10 4.40
N ALA A 142 3.37 -7.91 4.06
CA ALA A 142 3.82 -9.04 4.86
C ALA A 142 5.27 -9.40 4.53
N SER A 143 5.94 -9.97 5.52
CA SER A 143 7.33 -10.44 5.39
C SER A 143 7.39 -11.93 5.70
N TYR A 144 7.24 -12.76 4.67
CA TYR A 144 7.53 -14.18 4.72
C TYR A 144 8.57 -14.53 3.64
N PRO A 145 9.61 -15.31 3.95
CA PRO A 145 10.68 -15.57 3.01
C PRO A 145 10.20 -16.47 1.88
N VAL A 146 10.66 -16.19 0.66
CA VAL A 146 10.56 -17.03 -0.54
C VAL A 146 11.95 -17.10 -1.22
N SER A 147 12.11 -17.86 -2.30
CA SER A 147 13.36 -17.78 -3.07
C SER A 147 13.51 -16.39 -3.70
N GLN A 148 14.76 -15.93 -3.92
CA GLN A 148 15.01 -14.63 -4.55
C GLN A 148 14.32 -14.51 -5.92
N ALA A 149 14.41 -15.57 -6.72
CA ALA A 149 13.76 -15.65 -8.01
C ALA A 149 12.24 -15.48 -7.90
N ARG A 150 11.60 -16.10 -6.89
CA ARG A 150 10.16 -15.94 -6.67
C ARG A 150 9.81 -14.53 -6.20
N ALA A 151 10.61 -13.93 -5.32
CA ALA A 151 10.39 -12.55 -4.88
C ALA A 151 10.42 -11.57 -6.06
N MET A 152 11.43 -11.69 -6.95
CA MET A 152 11.54 -10.87 -8.16
C MET A 152 10.40 -11.14 -9.15
N ALA A 153 10.02 -12.40 -9.37
CA ALA A 153 8.88 -12.74 -10.22
C ALA A 153 7.57 -12.10 -9.72
N ARG A 154 7.32 -12.18 -8.40
CA ARG A 154 6.16 -11.54 -7.77
C ARG A 154 6.19 -10.02 -7.88
N ARG A 155 7.36 -9.38 -7.74
CA ARG A 155 7.51 -7.92 -7.99
C ARG A 155 7.12 -7.54 -9.41
N ALA A 156 7.52 -8.33 -10.41
CA ALA A 156 7.15 -8.10 -11.80
C ALA A 156 5.64 -8.28 -12.03
N GLU A 157 5.02 -9.34 -11.45
CA GLU A 157 3.57 -9.56 -11.48
C GLU A 157 2.79 -8.38 -10.88
N ILE A 158 3.24 -7.89 -9.72
CA ILE A 158 2.63 -6.75 -9.03
C ILE A 158 2.78 -5.47 -9.84
N SER A 159 3.98 -5.18 -10.34
CA SER A 159 4.23 -3.98 -11.14
C SER A 159 3.36 -3.97 -12.41
N ALA A 160 3.25 -5.11 -13.10
CA ALA A 160 2.37 -5.26 -14.25
C ALA A 160 0.89 -5.06 -13.90
N LEU A 161 0.44 -5.59 -12.76
CA LEU A 161 -0.94 -5.44 -12.27
C LEU A 161 -1.27 -3.98 -11.97
N PHE A 162 -0.41 -3.28 -11.21
CA PHE A 162 -0.59 -1.85 -10.92
C PHE A 162 -0.58 -1.03 -12.21
N ALA A 163 0.36 -1.30 -13.11
CA ALA A 163 0.45 -0.63 -14.40
C ALA A 163 -0.81 -0.82 -15.25
N HIS A 164 -1.36 -2.03 -15.26
CA HIS A 164 -2.63 -2.34 -15.93
C HIS A 164 -3.78 -1.55 -15.30
N ALA A 165 -3.97 -1.64 -13.98
CA ALA A 165 -5.07 -0.99 -13.28
C ALA A 165 -5.05 0.54 -13.45
N LEU A 166 -3.88 1.16 -13.37
CA LEU A 166 -3.71 2.61 -13.55
C LEU A 166 -4.09 3.08 -14.98
N ARG A 167 -3.89 2.24 -15.99
CA ARG A 167 -4.22 2.55 -17.40
C ARG A 167 -5.67 2.21 -17.77
N SER A 168 -6.25 1.19 -17.15
CA SER A 168 -7.58 0.69 -17.47
C SER A 168 -8.69 1.38 -16.67
N CYS A 169 -8.45 1.77 -15.42
CA CYS A 169 -9.47 2.35 -14.54
C CYS A 169 -9.65 3.85 -14.71
N ARG A 170 -10.88 4.32 -14.96
CA ARG A 170 -11.27 5.75 -14.93
C ARG A 170 -11.77 6.20 -13.55
N VAL A 171 -12.06 5.29 -12.63
CA VAL A 171 -12.25 5.63 -11.21
C VAL A 171 -11.07 5.13 -10.38
N ALA A 172 -10.54 6.01 -9.53
CA ALA A 172 -9.49 5.67 -8.59
C ALA A 172 -9.90 6.07 -7.17
N ILE A 173 -9.71 5.18 -6.20
CA ILE A 173 -10.02 5.40 -4.79
C ILE A 173 -8.71 5.30 -4.00
N VAL A 174 -8.36 6.35 -3.26
CA VAL A 174 -7.16 6.40 -2.43
C VAL A 174 -7.57 6.45 -0.97
N THR A 175 -7.10 5.50 -0.17
CA THR A 175 -7.37 5.46 1.27
C THR A 175 -6.06 5.54 2.04
N LEU A 176 -5.93 6.51 2.94
CA LEU A 176 -4.73 6.71 3.76
C LEU A 176 -4.92 6.04 5.12
N GLY A 177 -3.91 5.30 5.59
CA GLY A 177 -4.07 4.39 6.72
C GLY A 177 -3.04 4.52 7.84
N LEU A 178 -1.88 5.15 7.60
CA LEU A 178 -0.82 5.35 8.59
C LEU A 178 -0.14 6.71 8.40
N ILE A 179 0.48 7.21 9.47
CA ILE A 179 1.38 8.37 9.44
C ILE A 179 2.84 7.97 9.71
N GLU A 180 3.03 6.75 10.22
CA GLU A 180 4.29 6.08 10.47
C GLU A 180 4.87 5.57 9.16
N SER A 181 6.09 6.01 8.84
CA SER A 181 6.83 5.58 7.66
C SER A 181 8.20 5.05 8.05
N TRP A 182 8.76 4.20 7.20
CA TRP A 182 10.03 3.54 7.44
C TRP A 182 10.92 3.72 6.21
N LEU A 183 12.17 4.10 6.44
CA LEU A 183 13.18 4.30 5.41
C LEU A 183 14.23 3.22 5.56
N ASP A 184 14.60 2.60 4.46
CA ASP A 184 15.84 1.86 4.33
C ASP A 184 16.95 2.83 3.92
N GLU A 185 17.85 3.16 4.85
CA GLU A 185 18.94 4.12 4.67
C GLU A 185 19.98 3.63 3.65
N GLU A 186 20.10 2.31 3.43
CA GLU A 186 21.04 1.76 2.44
C GLU A 186 20.58 2.00 1.00
N THR A 187 19.27 1.91 0.77
CA THR A 187 18.67 1.95 -0.58
C THR A 187 17.92 3.26 -0.85
N GLY A 188 17.64 4.05 0.19
CA GLY A 188 16.80 5.24 0.11
C GLY A 188 15.31 4.93 -0.08
N ARG A 189 14.89 3.66 0.01
CA ARG A 189 13.52 3.22 -0.27
C ARG A 189 12.60 3.37 0.93
N VAL A 190 11.37 3.85 0.70
CA VAL A 190 10.34 3.90 1.72
C VAL A 190 9.57 2.59 1.77
N LEU A 191 9.54 1.95 2.94
CA LEU A 191 8.91 0.66 3.15
C LEU A 191 7.39 0.77 3.39
N THR A 192 6.67 -0.30 3.09
CA THR A 192 5.21 -0.36 3.27
C THR A 192 4.78 -0.57 4.71
N ILE A 193 5.54 -1.37 5.46
CA ILE A 193 5.34 -1.64 6.88
C ILE A 193 6.68 -1.57 7.63
N ALA A 194 6.61 -1.63 8.96
CA ALA A 194 7.81 -1.73 9.78
C ALA A 194 8.65 -2.94 9.37
N PRO A 195 9.98 -2.80 9.24
CA PRO A 195 10.86 -3.92 8.95
C PRO A 195 10.78 -4.96 10.08
N PRO A 196 10.90 -6.27 9.78
CA PRO A 196 10.86 -7.31 10.80
C PRO A 196 11.91 -7.10 11.89
N PRO A 197 11.58 -7.25 13.20
CA PRO A 197 12.56 -7.05 14.27
C PRO A 197 13.86 -7.85 14.13
N PRO A 198 13.86 -9.12 13.67
CA PRO A 198 15.11 -9.85 13.43
C PRO A 198 15.96 -9.22 12.31
N LEU A 199 15.34 -8.64 11.28
CA LEU A 199 16.05 -7.92 10.22
C LEU A 199 16.70 -6.64 10.78
N VAL A 200 15.96 -5.88 11.60
CA VAL A 200 16.50 -4.68 12.26
C VAL A 200 17.69 -5.03 13.17
N ALA A 201 17.61 -6.15 13.89
CA ALA A 201 18.70 -6.62 14.76
C ALA A 201 19.94 -7.05 13.97
N ALA A 202 19.75 -7.67 12.79
CA ALA A 202 20.83 -8.11 11.92
C ALA A 202 21.54 -6.96 11.17
N HIS A 203 20.84 -5.83 10.95
CA HIS A 203 21.36 -4.66 10.25
C HIS A 203 21.22 -3.38 11.09
N PRO A 204 22.02 -3.22 12.17
CA PRO A 204 21.94 -2.04 13.02
C PRO A 204 22.18 -0.74 12.24
N GLY A 205 21.30 0.24 12.40
CA GLY A 205 21.41 1.55 11.76
C GLY A 205 20.86 1.64 10.33
N ARG A 206 20.48 0.51 9.71
CA ARG A 206 19.93 0.50 8.35
C ARG A 206 18.53 1.12 8.23
N PHE A 207 17.68 0.93 9.24
CA PHE A 207 16.27 1.32 9.15
C PHE A 207 15.93 2.48 10.08
N THR A 208 15.27 3.48 9.51
CA THR A 208 14.84 4.69 10.21
C THR A 208 13.33 4.81 10.20
N PHE A 209 12.76 5.07 11.37
CA PHE A 209 11.37 5.51 11.48
C PHE A 209 11.29 7.00 11.20
N PHE A 210 10.31 7.41 10.41
CA PHE A 210 9.98 8.82 10.28
C PHE A 210 8.47 9.03 10.19
N ARG A 211 8.04 10.18 10.69
CA ARG A 211 6.68 10.71 10.52
C ARG A 211 6.79 12.03 9.73
N PRO A 212 6.33 12.07 8.47
CA PRO A 212 6.42 13.26 7.66
C PRO A 212 5.65 14.44 8.27
N ALA A 213 6.10 15.66 8.01
CA ALA A 213 5.32 16.86 8.29
C ALA A 213 4.03 16.88 7.44
N PRO A 214 2.94 17.55 7.88
CA PRO A 214 1.71 17.63 7.09
C PRO A 214 1.92 18.14 5.67
N THR A 215 2.84 19.09 5.47
CA THR A 215 3.18 19.62 4.13
C THR A 215 3.85 18.56 3.25
N GLU A 216 4.68 17.69 3.82
CA GLU A 216 5.27 16.56 3.10
C GLU A 216 4.18 15.55 2.71
N VAL A 217 3.26 15.24 3.62
CA VAL A 217 2.12 14.33 3.35
C VAL A 217 1.26 14.87 2.21
N ILE A 218 0.89 16.16 2.25
CA ILE A 218 0.09 16.80 1.19
C ILE A 218 0.82 16.72 -0.15
N ALA A 219 2.11 17.09 -0.20
CA ALA A 219 2.89 17.03 -1.43
C ALA A 219 2.99 15.59 -2.00
N GLN A 220 3.10 14.59 -1.11
CA GLN A 220 3.10 13.18 -1.52
C GLN A 220 1.74 12.73 -2.07
N VAL A 221 0.62 13.12 -1.43
CA VAL A 221 -0.72 12.84 -1.94
C VAL A 221 -0.93 13.48 -3.31
N GLU A 222 -0.55 14.74 -3.49
CA GLU A 222 -0.63 15.40 -4.79
C GLU A 222 0.22 14.68 -5.86
N ALA A 223 1.40 14.19 -5.50
CA ALA A 223 2.23 13.39 -6.41
C ALA A 223 1.56 12.06 -6.78
N VAL A 224 0.94 11.36 -5.83
CA VAL A 224 0.14 10.14 -6.08
C VAL A 224 -0.98 10.44 -7.07
N LEU A 225 -1.74 11.51 -6.82
CA LEU A 225 -2.84 11.92 -7.70
C LEU A 225 -2.35 12.30 -9.10
N ARG A 226 -1.19 12.97 -9.23
CA ARG A 226 -0.56 13.27 -10.52
C ARG A 226 -0.18 12.01 -11.28
N LEU A 227 0.39 10.99 -10.63
CA LEU A 227 0.73 9.71 -11.27
C LEU A 227 -0.53 8.98 -11.75
N ILE A 228 -1.56 8.89 -10.91
CA ILE A 228 -2.85 8.27 -11.26
C ILE A 228 -3.50 8.99 -12.45
N HIS A 229 -3.51 10.33 -12.44
CA HIS A 229 -4.06 11.12 -13.53
C HIS A 229 -3.24 10.98 -14.83
N GLY A 230 -1.91 11.06 -14.72
CA GLY A 230 -0.99 10.99 -15.86
C GLY A 230 -0.95 9.63 -16.56
N ALA A 231 -1.15 8.53 -15.82
CA ALA A 231 -1.19 7.18 -16.38
C ALA A 231 -2.30 7.01 -17.45
N ARG A 232 -3.36 7.82 -17.38
CA ARG A 232 -4.47 7.80 -18.34
C ARG A 232 -4.18 8.59 -19.61
N GLY A 233 -3.44 9.69 -19.50
CA GLY A 233 -3.12 10.59 -20.61
C GLY A 233 -2.18 9.98 -21.65
N ARG A 234 -1.50 8.86 -21.33
CA ARG A 234 -0.60 8.15 -22.24
C ARG A 234 -1.32 7.21 -23.24
N ARG A 235 -2.65 7.28 -23.37
CA ARG A 235 -3.40 6.61 -24.45
C ARG A 235 -3.10 7.29 -25.80
N GLY A 236 -2.03 6.85 -26.46
CA GLY A 236 -1.88 6.86 -27.92
C GLY A 236 -1.85 8.22 -28.65
N SER A 237 -0.65 8.66 -29.02
CA SER A 237 -0.41 9.44 -30.24
C SER A 237 -0.51 8.58 -31.51
N GLY A 238 -1.24 7.46 -31.48
CA GLY A 238 -1.57 6.66 -32.65
C GLY A 238 -2.72 7.33 -33.39
N ARG A 239 -2.36 8.22 -34.33
CA ARG A 239 -3.31 8.78 -35.30
C ARG A 239 -3.84 7.67 -36.22
N CYS A 240 -5.07 7.93 -36.67
CA CYS A 240 -5.88 7.29 -37.70
C CYS A 240 -5.17 6.40 -38.72
#